data_AF-A0A4P2Q035-F1
#
_entry.id   AF-A0A4P2Q035-F1
#
_cell.length_a   1.000
_cell.length_b   1.000
_cell.length_c   1.000
_cell.angle_alpha   90.00
_cell.angle_beta   90.00
_cell.angle_gamma   90.00
#
_symmetry.space_group_name_H-M   'P 1'
#
loop_
_entity.id
_entity.type
_entity.pdbx_description
1 polymer ?
#
loop_
_entity_poly.entity_id
_entity_poly.type
_entity_poly.pdbx_seq_one_letter_code
_entity_poly.pdbx_strand_id
1 'polypeptide(L)'
;MKRMEPVPPPLSFTFLAALAALVLTGASPAGCAPEPRSVPCSNDGECRRVDDDLRYCLSARCVACLSSTMCGDGSQCVDGRCVSGGCQDTRDCGSGQICREGTCEAG
;
A
#
# COMPACT_ATOMS: atom_id res chain seq x y z
N MET A 1 -22.66 -8.86 30.64
CA MET A 1 -22.30 -10.29 30.65
C MET A 1 -20.82 -10.36 31.00
N LYS A 2 -20.49 -11.01 32.12
CA LYS A 2 -19.26 -10.82 32.91
C LYS A 2 -18.03 -11.33 32.15
N ARG A 3 -16.97 -10.51 32.10
CA ARG A 3 -15.63 -10.90 31.67
C ARG A 3 -15.13 -11.99 32.62
N MET A 4 -14.73 -13.14 32.08
CA MET A 4 -14.04 -14.19 32.83
C MET A 4 -12.57 -14.14 32.43
N GLU A 5 -11.73 -13.67 33.34
CA GLU A 5 -10.28 -13.62 33.17
C GLU A 5 -9.67 -15.00 33.49
N PRO A 6 -8.69 -15.50 32.71
CA PRO A 6 -8.06 -16.80 32.96
C PRO A 6 -7.15 -16.77 34.20
N VAL A 7 -7.37 -17.73 35.10
CA VAL A 7 -6.61 -17.96 36.33
C VAL A 7 -5.21 -18.52 36.00
N PRO A 8 -4.10 -17.91 36.47
CA PRO A 8 -2.77 -18.47 36.29
C PRO A 8 -2.51 -19.63 37.28
N PRO A 9 -1.85 -20.73 36.88
CA PRO A 9 -1.44 -21.78 37.81
C PRO A 9 -0.26 -21.33 38.68
N PRO A 10 -0.13 -21.85 39.91
CA PRO A 10 1.00 -21.55 40.77
C PRO A 10 2.27 -22.21 40.22
N LEU A 11 3.25 -21.38 39.88
CA LEU A 11 4.65 -21.78 39.79
C LEU A 11 5.13 -22.18 41.19
N SER A 12 5.59 -23.42 41.39
CA SER A 12 6.86 -23.74 42.07
C SER A 12 7.03 -25.23 42.43
N PHE A 13 8.29 -25.65 42.33
CA PHE A 13 8.94 -26.86 42.89
C PHE A 13 8.92 -28.16 42.06
N THR A 14 9.89 -28.20 41.13
CA THR A 14 10.94 -29.25 41.02
C THR A 14 10.49 -30.72 41.14
N PHE A 15 10.63 -31.51 40.08
CA PHE A 15 11.39 -32.78 40.06
C PHE A 15 11.29 -33.45 38.67
N LEU A 16 12.39 -33.35 37.91
CA LEU A 16 12.96 -34.39 37.03
C LEU A 16 12.01 -35.27 36.19
N ALA A 17 11.84 -34.92 34.91
CA ALA A 17 11.85 -35.92 33.84
C ALA A 17 12.30 -35.25 32.53
N ALA A 18 13.38 -35.79 31.98
CA ALA A 18 14.06 -35.31 30.80
C ALA A 18 13.25 -35.52 29.50
N LEU A 19 13.63 -34.74 28.48
CA LEU A 19 13.41 -34.98 27.04
C LEU A 19 11.99 -34.75 26.49
N ALA A 20 11.69 -33.51 26.07
CA ALA A 20 10.96 -33.28 24.83
C ALA A 20 11.20 -31.87 24.29
N ALA A 21 11.97 -31.82 23.20
CA ALA A 21 11.91 -30.86 22.10
C ALA A 21 11.97 -29.35 22.41
N LEU A 22 13.10 -28.76 22.03
CA LEU A 22 13.17 -27.39 21.54
C LEU A 22 12.02 -27.14 20.54
N VAL A 23 11.16 -26.17 20.85
CA VAL A 23 10.45 -25.43 19.80
C VAL A 23 10.72 -23.95 20.04
N LEU A 24 11.74 -23.45 19.34
CA LEU A 24 11.94 -22.02 19.13
C LEU A 24 10.72 -21.51 18.35
N THR A 25 9.66 -21.08 19.03
CA THR A 25 8.56 -20.39 18.36
C THR A 25 9.01 -18.97 18.08
N GLY A 26 9.69 -18.80 16.95
CA GLY A 26 9.89 -17.50 16.31
C GLY A 26 8.54 -16.93 15.90
N ALA A 27 7.96 -16.12 16.77
CA ALA A 27 6.89 -15.21 16.38
C ALA A 27 7.53 -14.06 15.60
N SER A 28 7.78 -14.26 14.30
CA SER A 28 7.83 -13.13 13.40
C SER A 28 6.40 -12.59 13.33
N PRO A 29 6.06 -11.40 13.86
CA PRO A 29 4.94 -10.70 13.27
C PRO A 29 5.33 -10.57 11.80
N ALA A 30 4.61 -11.25 10.92
CA ALA A 30 4.62 -10.89 9.53
C ALA A 30 4.21 -9.42 9.51
N GLY A 31 5.19 -8.52 9.51
CA GLY A 31 4.99 -7.17 9.10
C GLY A 31 4.45 -7.32 7.70
N CYS A 32 3.14 -7.12 7.54
CA CYS A 32 2.53 -7.01 6.23
C CYS A 32 3.22 -5.82 5.57
N ALA A 33 4.28 -6.10 4.81
CA ALA A 33 4.79 -5.15 3.86
C ALA A 33 3.62 -4.89 2.89
N PRO A 34 3.26 -3.63 2.64
CA PRO A 34 2.31 -3.32 1.59
C PRO A 34 2.99 -3.68 0.27
N GLU A 35 2.77 -4.90 -0.22
CA GLU A 35 2.86 -5.15 -1.65
C GLU A 35 1.96 -4.13 -2.35
N PRO A 36 2.32 -3.62 -3.54
CA PRO A 36 1.46 -2.77 -4.34
C PRO A 36 0.30 -3.63 -4.84
N ARG A 37 -0.63 -3.93 -3.94
CA ARG A 37 -1.78 -4.78 -4.20
C ARG A 37 -2.69 -3.95 -5.08
N SER A 38 -2.85 -4.37 -6.33
CA SER A 38 -3.99 -4.00 -7.14
C SER A 38 -5.24 -4.34 -6.33
N VAL A 39 -5.79 -3.34 -5.64
CA VAL A 39 -6.90 -3.51 -4.71
C VAL A 39 -8.11 -3.96 -5.53
N PRO A 40 -8.67 -5.15 -5.29
CA PRO A 40 -9.80 -5.64 -6.05
C PRO A 40 -11.06 -4.85 -5.68
N CYS A 41 -11.99 -4.71 -6.62
CA CYS A 41 -13.24 -4.01 -6.40
C CYS A 41 -14.36 -4.54 -7.29
N SER A 42 -15.60 -4.35 -6.82
CA SER A 42 -16.81 -4.55 -7.62
C SER A 42 -17.49 -3.22 -8.00
N ASN A 43 -17.23 -2.14 -7.28
CA ASN A 43 -17.76 -0.80 -7.54
C ASN A 43 -16.86 0.30 -6.93
N ASP A 44 -17.03 1.54 -7.41
CA ASP A 44 -16.25 2.72 -6.99
C ASP A 44 -16.35 3.04 -5.48
N GLY A 45 -17.44 2.62 -4.82
CA GLY A 45 -17.63 2.85 -3.39
C GLY A 45 -16.64 2.06 -2.53
N GLU A 46 -16.18 0.90 -3.00
CA GLU A 46 -15.21 0.07 -2.29
C GLU A 46 -13.83 0.73 -2.27
N CYS A 47 -13.41 1.34 -3.39
CA CYS A 47 -12.09 1.96 -3.52
C CYS A 47 -11.88 3.12 -2.54
N ARG A 48 -12.89 3.99 -2.40
CA ARG A 48 -12.84 5.13 -1.47
C ARG A 48 -12.77 4.74 0.01
N ARG A 49 -13.04 3.48 0.36
CA ARG A 49 -12.94 2.98 1.74
C ARG A 49 -11.58 2.37 2.05
N VAL A 50 -10.78 2.09 1.01
CA VAL A 50 -9.46 1.47 1.14
C VAL A 50 -8.37 2.53 1.19
N ASP A 51 -8.44 3.51 0.28
CA ASP A 51 -7.46 4.59 0.16
C ASP A 51 -8.15 5.84 -0.40
N ASP A 52 -7.86 7.01 0.17
CA ASP A 52 -8.47 8.28 -0.27
C ASP A 52 -8.01 8.69 -1.68
N ASP A 53 -6.85 8.20 -2.16
CA ASP A 53 -6.37 8.40 -3.52
C ASP A 53 -7.09 7.50 -4.54
N LEU A 54 -7.68 6.38 -4.11
CA LEU A 54 -8.33 5.40 -4.99
C LEU A 54 -9.83 5.65 -5.07
N ARG A 55 -10.35 5.86 -6.29
CA ARG A 55 -11.72 6.35 -6.47
C ARG A 55 -12.57 5.57 -7.45
N TYR A 56 -11.95 4.95 -8.46
CA TYR A 56 -12.67 4.29 -9.55
C TYR A 56 -12.37 2.80 -9.58
N CYS A 57 -13.38 1.98 -9.84
CA CYS A 57 -13.23 0.55 -10.06
C CYS A 57 -13.15 0.26 -11.57
N LEU A 58 -11.94 0.08 -12.08
CA LEU A 58 -11.69 -0.18 -13.50
C LEU A 58 -11.11 -1.58 -13.65
N SER A 59 -11.78 -2.46 -14.41
CA SER A 59 -11.32 -3.84 -14.63
C SER A 59 -11.09 -4.62 -13.33
N ALA A 60 -12.04 -4.51 -12.39
CA ALA A 60 -11.99 -5.13 -11.07
C ALA A 60 -10.79 -4.74 -10.18
N ARG A 61 -10.15 -3.60 -10.49
CA ARG A 61 -9.10 -2.99 -9.66
C ARG A 61 -9.38 -1.52 -9.39
N CYS A 62 -9.03 -1.07 -8.19
CA CYS A 62 -9.13 0.33 -7.84
C CYS A 62 -8.02 1.15 -8.49
N VAL A 63 -8.41 2.28 -9.09
CA VAL A 63 -7.52 3.26 -9.70
C VAL A 63 -7.85 4.67 -9.19
N ALA A 64 -6.86 5.53 -9.18
CA ALA A 64 -6.99 6.93 -8.79
C ALA A 64 -7.58 7.80 -9.90
N CYS A 65 -7.33 7.45 -11.16
CA CYS A 65 -7.72 8.26 -12.32
C CYS A 65 -8.10 7.40 -13.53
N LEU A 66 -8.93 7.97 -14.40
CA LEU A 66 -9.29 7.40 -15.72
C LEU A 66 -8.72 8.25 -16.89
N SER A 67 -8.29 9.47 -16.59
CA SER A 67 -7.79 10.46 -17.53
C SER A 67 -6.91 11.46 -16.78
N SER A 68 -5.91 12.04 -17.46
CA SER A 68 -5.03 13.07 -16.89
C SER A 68 -5.78 14.30 -16.40
N THR A 69 -6.95 14.61 -16.97
CA THR A 69 -7.81 15.71 -16.50
C THR A 69 -8.31 15.56 -15.06
N MET A 70 -8.21 14.36 -14.48
CA MET A 70 -8.63 14.08 -13.10
C MET A 70 -7.51 14.31 -12.08
N CYS A 71 -6.25 14.45 -12.52
CA CYS A 71 -5.07 14.45 -11.66
C CYS A 71 -4.62 15.85 -11.20
N GLY A 72 -5.31 16.90 -11.62
CA GLY A 72 -4.92 18.30 -11.37
C GLY A 72 -3.81 18.78 -12.30
N ASP A 73 -3.50 20.07 -12.22
CA ASP A 73 -2.54 20.72 -13.12
C ASP A 73 -1.15 20.07 -13.07
N GLY A 74 -0.56 19.90 -14.25
CA GLY A 74 0.77 19.31 -14.41
C GLY A 74 0.84 17.81 -14.14
N SER A 75 -0.25 17.12 -13.77
CA SER A 75 -0.26 15.67 -13.49
C SER A 75 -0.91 14.86 -14.61
N GLN A 76 -0.40 13.65 -14.84
CA GLN A 76 -0.91 12.72 -15.85
C GLN A 76 -1.46 11.45 -15.20
N CYS A 77 -2.45 10.85 -15.84
CA CYS A 77 -2.96 9.55 -15.44
C CYS A 77 -2.16 8.45 -16.16
N VAL A 78 -1.28 7.77 -15.43
CA VAL A 78 -0.45 6.68 -15.94
C VAL A 78 -0.79 5.42 -15.17
N ASP A 79 -1.20 4.36 -15.88
CA ASP A 79 -1.64 3.08 -15.30
C ASP A 79 -2.68 3.19 -14.17
N GLY A 80 -3.56 4.21 -14.25
CA GLY A 80 -4.60 4.45 -13.26
C GLY A 80 -4.11 5.16 -12.00
N ARG A 81 -2.88 5.69 -11.99
CA ARG A 81 -2.35 6.55 -10.92
C ARG A 81 -2.06 7.95 -11.45
N CYS A 82 -2.38 8.95 -10.64
CA CYS A 82 -1.95 10.31 -10.89
C CYS A 82 -0.46 10.42 -10.59
N VAL A 83 0.33 10.60 -11.65
CA VAL A 83 1.75 10.92 -11.56
C VAL A 83 1.90 12.40 -11.85
N SER A 84 2.67 13.13 -11.04
CA SER A 84 3.05 14.48 -11.42
C SER A 84 3.82 14.38 -12.74
N GLY A 85 3.27 14.95 -13.81
CA GLY A 85 3.92 15.12 -15.10
C GLY A 85 4.90 16.29 -15.09
N GLY A 86 5.29 16.73 -13.89
CA GLY A 86 6.39 17.64 -13.72
C GLY A 86 7.72 16.93 -13.81
N CYS A 87 8.75 17.69 -14.13
CA CYS A 87 10.10 17.21 -14.31
C CYS A 87 11.02 17.83 -13.26
N GLN A 88 12.10 17.14 -12.93
CA GLN A 88 13.19 17.69 -12.14
C GLN A 88 14.36 18.09 -13.04
N ASP A 89 14.61 17.32 -14.10
CA ASP A 89 15.54 17.66 -15.16
C ASP A 89 15.08 17.16 -16.54
N THR A 90 15.81 17.55 -17.59
CA THR A 90 15.48 17.23 -18.99
C THR A 90 15.32 15.73 -19.27
N ARG A 91 15.93 14.84 -18.48
CA ARG A 91 15.79 13.38 -18.64
C ARG A 91 14.42 12.87 -18.25
N ASP A 92 13.67 13.62 -17.45
CA ASP A 92 12.29 13.29 -17.09
C ASP A 92 11.32 13.61 -18.23
N CYS A 93 11.79 14.33 -19.26
CA CYS A 93 11.01 14.76 -20.42
C CYS A 93 11.30 13.90 -21.66
N GLY A 94 10.33 13.84 -22.58
CA GLY A 94 10.49 13.13 -23.84
C GLY A 94 11.55 13.75 -24.77
N SER A 95 11.95 13.01 -25.81
CA SER A 95 12.91 13.50 -26.80
C SER A 95 12.48 14.83 -27.41
N GLY A 96 13.36 15.84 -27.35
CA GLY A 96 13.10 17.19 -27.85
C GLY A 96 12.37 18.11 -26.86
N GLN A 97 12.23 17.71 -25.60
CA GLN A 97 11.69 18.55 -24.53
C GLN A 97 12.75 18.87 -23.47
N ILE A 98 12.62 20.00 -22.78
CA ILE A 98 13.44 20.45 -21.66
C ILE A 98 12.58 20.67 -20.42
N CYS A 99 13.15 20.45 -19.25
CA CYS A 99 12.47 20.77 -18.00
C CYS A 99 12.57 22.24 -17.65
N ARG A 100 11.45 22.96 -17.62
CA ARG A 100 11.37 24.36 -17.16
C ARG A 100 10.31 24.52 -16.08
N GLU A 101 10.73 25.04 -14.93
CA GLU A 101 9.85 25.30 -13.78
C GLU A 101 9.01 24.08 -13.37
N GLY A 102 9.57 22.88 -13.51
CA GLY A 102 8.87 21.64 -13.23
C GLY A 102 7.88 21.21 -14.31
N THR A 103 7.97 21.74 -15.53
CA THR A 103 7.13 21.36 -16.69
C THR A 103 8.01 21.02 -17.89
N CYS A 104 7.67 19.95 -18.62
CA CYS A 104 8.36 19.59 -19.86
C CYS A 104 7.86 20.47 -21.03
N GLU A 105 8.72 21.33 -21.56
CA GLU A 105 8.46 22.23 -22.70
C GLU A 105 9.30 21.83 -23.91
N ALA A 106 8.94 22.24 -25.13
CA ALA A 106 9.78 21.99 -26.32
C ALA A 106 11.14 22.72 -26.20
N GLY A 107 12.23 21.99 -26.47
CA GLY A 107 13.62 22.44 -26.31
C GLY A 107 14.24 23.08 -27.55
#